data_AF-A0A349MBG9-F1
#
_entry.id   AF-A0A349MBG9-F1
#
_cell.length_a   1.000
_cell.length_b   1.000
_cell.length_c   1.000
_cell.angle_alpha   90.00
_cell.angle_beta   90.00
_cell.angle_gamma   90.00
#
_symmetry.space_group_name_H-M   'P 1'
#
loop_
_entity.id
_entity.type
_entity.pdbx_description
1 polymer ?
#
loop_
_entity_poly.entity_id
_entity_poly.type
_entity_poly.pdbx_seq_one_letter_code
_entity_poly.pdbx_strand_id
1 'polypeptide(L)'
;MTSMPTLNSYPIMERFPTLQGEGVWTGHASWFIRLGGCDVGCAFCDVKESWSVDAHPHINVDTLVQEAVESGLPRVIVTGG
;
A
#
# COMPACT_ATOMS: atom_id res chain seq x y z
N MET A 1 24.82 20.87 -0.53
CA MET A 1 23.38 20.95 -0.23
C MET A 1 22.63 20.73 -1.53
N THR A 2 22.54 19.47 -1.96
CA THR A 2 21.83 19.10 -3.19
C THR A 2 20.72 18.16 -2.74
N SER A 3 19.53 18.72 -2.51
CA SER A 3 18.33 17.94 -2.23
C SER A 3 18.02 17.10 -3.46
N MET A 4 18.09 15.77 -3.33
CA MET A 4 17.42 14.89 -4.28
C MET A 4 15.93 15.25 -4.28
N PRO A 5 15.25 15.32 -5.44
CA PRO A 5 13.82 15.48 -5.46
C PRO A 5 13.22 14.23 -4.82
N THR A 6 12.65 14.36 -3.63
CA THR A 6 11.86 13.30 -3.03
C THR A 6 10.69 13.03 -3.96
N LEU A 7 10.69 11.88 -4.63
CA LEU A 7 9.48 11.31 -5.23
C LEU A 7 8.45 11.22 -4.10
N ASN A 8 7.55 12.20 -4.01
CA ASN A 8 6.56 12.29 -2.93
C ASN A 8 5.31 11.47 -3.24
N SER A 9 5.42 10.48 -4.14
CA SER A 9 4.32 9.63 -4.57
C SER A 9 4.79 8.20 -4.81
N TYR A 10 3.86 7.26 -4.61
CA TYR A 10 4.07 5.82 -4.80
C TYR A 10 3.00 5.23 -5.74
N PRO A 11 3.31 4.19 -6.53
CA PRO A 11 2.32 3.42 -7.29
C PRO A 11 1.37 2.69 -6.33
N ILE A 12 0.08 3.02 -6.36
CA ILE A 12 -0.93 2.43 -5.45
C ILE A 12 -1.93 1.61 -6.25
N MET A 13 -1.96 0.30 -5.99
CA MET A 13 -2.96 -0.60 -6.57
C MET A 13 -4.33 -0.39 -5.93
N GLU A 14 -4.38 -0.36 -4.60
CA GLU A 14 -5.62 -0.19 -3.85
C GLU A 14 -5.35 0.32 -2.42
N ARG A 15 -6.37 0.96 -1.83
CA ARG A 15 -6.36 1.42 -0.44
C ARG A 15 -7.78 1.45 0.11
N PHE A 16 -8.01 0.80 1.24
CA PHE A 16 -9.36 0.54 1.73
C PHE A 16 -9.38 0.10 3.20
N PRO A 17 -10.51 0.28 3.91
CA PRO A 17 -10.69 -0.21 5.27
C PRO A 17 -11.11 -1.69 5.25
N THR A 18 -10.50 -2.54 6.09
CA THR A 18 -10.94 -3.92 6.30
C THR A 18 -10.45 -4.47 7.65
N LEU A 19 -10.68 -5.75 7.94
CA LEU A 19 -10.04 -6.48 9.03
C LEU A 19 -8.77 -7.18 8.51
N GLN A 20 -7.67 -7.11 9.25
CA GLN A 20 -6.48 -7.91 8.95
C GLN A 20 -6.85 -9.40 9.02
N GLY A 21 -6.54 -10.17 7.98
CA GLY A 21 -6.88 -11.59 7.88
C GLY A 21 -5.80 -12.53 8.45
N GLU A 22 -4.58 -12.04 8.64
CA GLU A 22 -3.42 -12.90 8.90
C GLU A 22 -2.53 -12.45 10.08
N GLY A 23 -1.78 -13.42 10.61
CA GLY A 23 -0.76 -13.22 11.62
C GLY A 23 -1.30 -12.87 13.00
N VAL A 24 -0.50 -12.13 13.78
CA VAL A 24 -0.82 -11.77 15.18
C VAL A 24 -2.02 -10.83 15.28
N TRP A 25 -2.32 -10.11 14.20
CA TRP A 25 -3.34 -9.06 14.19
C TRP A 25 -4.62 -9.47 13.46
N THR A 26 -4.82 -10.76 13.21
CA THR A 26 -6.05 -11.27 12.60
C THR A 26 -7.30 -10.77 13.34
N GLY A 27 -8.27 -10.24 12.60
CA GLY A 27 -9.52 -9.68 13.11
C GLY A 27 -9.45 -8.20 13.52
N HIS A 28 -8.30 -7.55 13.47
CA HIS A 28 -8.18 -6.13 13.82
C HIS A 28 -8.52 -5.21 12.64
N ALA A 29 -9.40 -4.24 12.89
CA ALA A 29 -9.73 -3.19 11.92
C ALA A 29 -8.51 -2.36 11.55
N SER A 30 -8.23 -2.27 10.24
CA SER A 30 -7.02 -1.65 9.69
C SER A 30 -7.28 -0.99 8.34
N TRP A 31 -6.57 0.09 8.06
CA TRP A 31 -6.51 0.72 6.75
C TRP A 31 -5.40 0.06 5.93
N PHE A 32 -5.74 -0.52 4.79
CA PHE A 32 -4.77 -1.17 3.91
C PHE A 32 -4.29 -0.19 2.84
N ILE A 33 -2.98 -0.22 2.55
CA ILE A 33 -2.36 0.44 1.41
C ILE A 33 -1.58 -0.65 0.67
N ARG A 34 -2.05 -1.06 -0.51
CA ARG A 34 -1.36 -2.01 -1.38
C ARG A 34 -0.59 -1.26 -2.46
N LEU A 35 0.73 -1.35 -2.39
CA LEU A 35 1.63 -0.80 -3.40
C LEU A 35 1.63 -1.67 -4.66
N GLY A 36 1.92 -1.05 -5.80
CA GLY A 36 2.27 -1.76 -7.03
C GLY A 36 3.79 -1.81 -7.24
N GLY A 37 4.31 -2.96 -7.64
CA GLY A 37 5.70 -3.14 -8.08
C GLY A 37 6.44 -4.23 -7.33
N CYS A 38 6.55 -5.43 -7.93
CA CYS A 38 7.23 -6.59 -7.34
C CYS A 38 8.32 -7.14 -8.25
N ASP A 39 9.53 -7.33 -7.74
CA ASP A 39 10.66 -7.91 -8.50
C ASP A 39 10.97 -9.37 -8.12
N VAL A 40 10.23 -9.97 -7.17
CA VAL A 40 10.53 -11.32 -6.66
C VAL A 40 10.13 -12.42 -7.64
N GLY A 41 9.02 -12.26 -8.37
CA GLY A 41 8.58 -13.24 -9.39
C GLY A 41 8.03 -14.57 -8.85
N CYS A 42 7.38 -14.55 -7.68
CA CYS A 42 6.82 -15.76 -7.05
C CYS A 42 5.78 -16.49 -7.94
N ALA A 43 6.00 -17.77 -8.23
CA ALA A 43 5.08 -18.58 -9.07
C ALA A 43 3.65 -18.65 -8.50
N PHE A 44 3.52 -18.74 -7.17
CA PHE A 44 2.26 -18.89 -6.44
C PHE A 44 1.74 -17.58 -5.84
N CYS A 45 2.22 -16.42 -6.29
CA CYS A 45 1.62 -15.15 -5.89
C CYS A 45 0.14 -15.13 -6.31
N ASP A 46 -0.71 -14.82 -5.35
CA ASP A 46 -2.16 -14.71 -5.45
C ASP A 46 -2.61 -13.34 -5.99
N VAL A 47 -1.74 -12.32 -5.96
CA VAL A 47 -2.01 -10.96 -6.47
C VAL A 47 -0.93 -10.52 -7.46
N LYS A 48 -0.80 -11.23 -8.59
CA LYS A 48 0.20 -10.91 -9.64
C LYS A 48 -0.05 -9.57 -10.33
N GLU A 49 -1.28 -9.06 -10.26
CA GLU A 49 -1.69 -7.76 -10.77
C GLU A 49 -0.95 -6.61 -10.08
N SER A 50 -0.44 -6.82 -8.86
CA SER A 50 0.38 -5.84 -8.16
C SER A 50 1.77 -5.65 -8.79
N TRP A 51 2.29 -6.60 -9.58
CA TRP A 51 3.72 -6.64 -9.93
C TRP A 51 4.20 -5.48 -10.81
N SER A 52 3.36 -4.93 -11.68
CA SER A 52 3.76 -3.85 -12.59
C SER A 52 3.61 -2.49 -11.93
N VAL A 53 4.73 -1.77 -11.74
CA VAL A 53 4.72 -0.38 -11.24
C VAL A 53 3.89 0.53 -12.15
N ASP A 54 4.06 0.39 -13.47
CA ASP A 54 3.44 1.28 -14.46
C ASP A 54 1.93 1.02 -14.65
N ALA A 55 1.41 -0.07 -14.09
CA ALA A 55 -0.02 -0.39 -14.15
C ALA A 55 -0.85 0.41 -13.13
N HIS A 56 -0.21 1.06 -12.15
CA HIS A 56 -0.88 1.67 -11.01
C HIS A 56 -0.62 3.18 -10.91
N PRO A 57 -1.63 3.98 -10.53
CA PRO A 57 -1.48 5.42 -10.41
C PRO A 57 -0.50 5.77 -9.28
N HIS A 58 0.31 6.81 -9.51
CA HIS A 58 1.17 7.37 -8.47
C HIS A 58 0.38 8.32 -7.59
N ILE A 59 0.27 8.02 -6.30
CA ILE A 59 -0.46 8.83 -5.33
C ILE A 59 0.50 9.45 -4.33
N ASN A 60 0.25 10.72 -3.97
CA ASN A 60 1.08 11.45 -3.04
C ASN A 60 1.00 10.87 -1.61
N VAL A 61 2.13 10.83 -0.91
CA VAL A 61 2.22 10.36 0.47
C VAL A 61 1.29 11.13 1.40
N ASP A 62 1.20 12.46 1.25
CA ASP A 62 0.35 13.30 2.09
C ASP A 62 -1.13 12.92 1.95
N THR A 63 -1.56 12.58 0.72
CA THR A 63 -2.92 12.07 0.46
C THR A 63 -3.15 10.71 1.13
N LEU A 64 -2.19 9.79 1.04
CA LEU A 64 -2.31 8.46 1.67
C LEU A 64 -2.39 8.55 3.19
N VAL A 65 -1.59 9.42 3.80
CA VAL A 65 -1.61 9.68 5.24
C VAL A 65 -2.93 10.33 5.65
N GLN A 66 -3.40 11.33 4.90
CA GLN A 66 -4.66 12.01 5.18
C GLN A 66 -5.83 11.01 5.17
N GLU A 67 -5.97 10.20 4.12
CA GLU A 67 -7.04 9.19 4.02
C GLU A 67 -6.97 8.16 5.15
N ALA A 68 -5.76 7.72 5.53
CA ALA A 68 -5.58 6.80 6.64
C ALA A 68 -6.00 7.42 7.99
N VAL A 69 -5.66 8.69 8.24
CA VAL A 69 -6.09 9.43 9.44
C VAL A 69 -7.60 9.62 9.45
N GLU A 70 -8.18 10.03 8.32
CA GLU A 70 -9.63 10.24 8.16
C GLU A 70 -10.43 8.94 8.31
N SER A 71 -9.84 7.79 8.02
CA SER A 71 -10.48 6.47 8.25
C SER A 71 -10.82 6.20 9.72
N GLY A 72 -10.12 6.85 10.66
CA GLY A 72 -10.28 6.63 12.10
C GLY A 72 -9.84 5.24 12.58
N LEU A 73 -9.21 4.44 11.71
CA LEU A 73 -8.78 3.09 12.04
C LEU A 73 -7.48 3.11 12.87
N PRO A 74 -7.35 2.22 13.86
CA PRO A 74 -6.23 2.26 14.81
C PRO A 74 -4.91 1.77 14.20
N ARG A 75 -4.90 1.33 12.94
CA ARG A 75 -3.77 0.69 12.30
C ARG A 75 -3.78 0.89 10.80
N VAL A 76 -2.59 1.05 10.23
CA VAL A 76 -2.34 0.98 8.79
C VAL A 76 -1.52 -0.28 8.49
N ILE A 77 -1.92 -1.03 7.46
CA ILE A 77 -1.16 -2.14 6.89
C ILE A 77 -0.64 -1.69 5.53
N VAL A 78 0.67 -1.46 5.45
CA VAL A 78 1.37 -1.26 4.18
C VAL A 78 1.78 -2.63 3.66
N THR A 79 1.31 -2.97 2.48
CA THR A 79 1.53 -4.27 1.83
C THR A 79 1.64 -4.08 0.32
N GLY A 80 1.64 -5.17 -0.42
CA GLY A 80 1.75 -5.20 -1.86
C GLY A 80 2.61 -6.35 -2.29
N GLY A 81 3.09 -6.19 -3.50
CA GLY A 81 4.16 -6.95 -4.07
C GLY A 81 4.93 -5.96 -4.88
#